data_AF-A0A7L5INW3-F1
#
_entry.id   AF-A0A7L5INW3-F1
#
_cell.length_a   1.000
_cell.length_b   1.000
_cell.length_c   1.000
_cell.angle_alpha   90.00
_cell.angle_beta   90.00
_cell.angle_gamma   90.00
#
_symmetry.space_group_name_H-M   'P 1'
#
loop_
_entity.id
_entity.type
_entity.pdbx_description
1 polymer ?
#
loop_
_entity_poly.entity_id
_entity_poly.type
_entity_poly.pdbx_seq_one_letter_code
_entity_poly.pdbx_strand_id
1 'polypeptide(L)'
;MQHLENSANIALFGGSFILAFFFQFLAYTGIKEAQAITLFVIFLFGAVVGFCRTLALNESVKAYTFSDLLSKFLMLGIPFMFALGAKQIDALYYFVDYSFSFLILGEIISVMINIQCIKTKKAIAEVDIYNIAVEKIKNFSSGFLKTNTYIKEEEKDKQDDKRRD
;
A
#
# COMPACT_ATOMS: atom_id res chain seq x y z
N MET A 1 -29.85 -29.37 8.24
CA MET A 1 -29.80 -28.38 7.14
C MET A 1 -30.40 -27.04 7.56
N GLN A 2 -31.62 -27.00 8.12
CA GLN A 2 -32.27 -25.75 8.61
C GLN A 2 -31.39 -24.86 9.53
N HIS A 3 -30.59 -25.46 10.43
CA HIS A 3 -29.75 -24.70 11.36
C HIS A 3 -28.54 -24.02 10.67
N LEU A 4 -28.07 -24.55 9.54
CA LEU A 4 -27.00 -23.96 8.74
C LEU A 4 -27.55 -22.82 7.86
N GLU A 5 -28.74 -23.00 7.27
CA GLU A 5 -29.42 -21.94 6.52
C GLU A 5 -29.77 -20.74 7.40
N ASN A 6 -30.25 -20.99 8.62
CA ASN A 6 -30.58 -19.90 9.54
C ASN A 6 -29.34 -19.10 9.96
N SER A 7 -28.23 -19.78 10.26
CA SER A 7 -26.95 -19.11 10.56
C SER A 7 -26.38 -18.35 9.36
N ALA A 8 -26.48 -18.90 8.15
CA ALA A 8 -26.04 -18.23 6.92
C ALA A 8 -26.87 -16.98 6.62
N ASN A 9 -28.20 -17.06 6.79
CA ASN A 9 -29.10 -15.92 6.59
C ASN A 9 -28.86 -14.81 7.62
N ILE A 10 -28.60 -15.17 8.88
CA ILE A 10 -28.24 -14.20 9.93
C ILE A 10 -26.90 -13.52 9.59
N ALA A 11 -25.91 -14.29 9.13
CA ALA A 11 -24.61 -13.75 8.73
C ALA A 11 -24.73 -12.82 7.51
N LEU A 12 -25.52 -13.21 6.51
CA LEU A 12 -25.80 -12.38 5.33
C LEU A 12 -26.54 -11.10 5.72
N PHE A 13 -27.59 -11.20 6.53
CA PHE A 13 -28.36 -10.04 6.98
C PHE A 13 -27.49 -9.07 7.80
N GLY A 14 -26.73 -9.60 8.76
CA GLY A 14 -25.79 -8.80 9.56
C GLY A 14 -24.71 -8.16 8.69
N GLY A 15 -24.12 -8.91 7.76
CA GLY A 15 -23.12 -8.41 6.83
C GLY A 15 -23.67 -7.31 5.92
N SER A 16 -24.86 -7.49 5.36
CA SER A 16 -25.55 -6.47 4.55
C SER A 16 -25.86 -5.21 5.35
N PHE A 17 -26.29 -5.35 6.61
CA PHE A 17 -26.56 -4.20 7.47
C PHE A 17 -25.29 -3.39 7.77
N ILE A 18 -24.19 -4.06 8.11
CA ILE A 18 -22.90 -3.41 8.36
C ILE A 18 -22.40 -2.70 7.10
N LEU A 19 -22.51 -3.35 5.94
CA LEU A 19 -22.09 -2.77 4.66
C LEU A 19 -22.93 -1.54 4.29
N ALA A 20 -24.25 -1.61 4.48
CA ALA A 20 -25.14 -0.48 4.25
C ALA A 20 -24.79 0.71 5.17
N PHE A 21 -24.54 0.46 6.45
CA PHE A 21 -24.10 1.49 7.39
C PHE A 21 -22.76 2.12 6.97
N PHE A 22 -21.83 1.31 6.48
CA PHE A 22 -20.54 1.79 5.99
C PHE A 22 -20.67 2.70 4.76
N PHE A 23 -21.47 2.31 3.75
CA PHE A 23 -21.72 3.16 2.58
C PHE A 23 -22.46 4.45 2.94
N GLN A 24 -23.44 4.36 3.85
CA GLN A 24 -24.13 5.55 4.38
C GLN A 24 -23.14 6.50 5.06
N PHE A 25 -22.17 5.96 5.81
CA PHE A 25 -21.13 6.74 6.48
C PHE A 25 -20.17 7.39 5.48
N LEU A 26 -19.75 6.68 4.43
CA LEU A 26 -18.93 7.24 3.35
C LEU A 26 -19.66 8.38 2.62
N ALA A 27 -20.93 8.17 2.27
CA ALA A 27 -21.77 9.19 1.65
C ALA A 27 -21.94 10.41 2.57
N TYR A 28 -22.12 10.20 3.87
CA TYR A 28 -22.23 11.27 4.86
C TYR A 28 -20.94 12.09 5.01
N THR A 29 -19.78 11.42 4.93
CA THR A 29 -18.45 12.05 5.11
C THR A 29 -17.88 12.63 3.82
N GLY A 30 -18.52 12.43 2.66
CA GLY A 30 -18.07 12.94 1.37
C GLY A 30 -16.79 12.27 0.84
N ILE A 31 -16.39 11.15 1.44
CA ILE A 31 -15.21 10.39 1.01
C ILE A 31 -15.53 9.68 -0.31
N LYS A 32 -14.58 9.72 -1.26
CA LYS A 32 -14.71 8.98 -2.52
C LYS A 32 -14.75 7.47 -2.25
N GLU A 33 -15.87 6.83 -2.58
CA GLU A 33 -16.07 5.38 -2.41
C GLU A 33 -14.94 4.56 -3.03
N ALA A 34 -14.47 4.96 -4.21
CA ALA A 34 -13.36 4.30 -4.90
C ALA A 34 -12.07 4.25 -4.07
N GLN A 35 -11.74 5.32 -3.33
CA GLN A 35 -10.54 5.36 -2.48
C GLN A 35 -10.70 4.44 -1.26
N ALA A 36 -11.86 4.48 -0.60
CA ALA A 36 -12.14 3.63 0.56
C ALA A 36 -12.12 2.14 0.19
N ILE A 37 -12.75 1.77 -0.94
CA ILE A 37 -12.75 0.39 -1.45
C ILE A 37 -11.34 -0.04 -1.84
N THR A 38 -10.59 0.80 -2.55
CA THR A 38 -9.21 0.49 -2.95
C THR A 38 -8.33 0.24 -1.73
N LEU A 39 -8.40 1.11 -0.73
CA LEU A 39 -7.65 0.95 0.51
C LEU A 39 -8.05 -0.35 1.23
N PHE A 40 -9.34 -0.66 1.31
CA PHE A 40 -9.83 -1.90 1.92
C PHE A 40 -9.30 -3.16 1.22
N VAL A 41 -9.33 -3.20 -0.10
CA VAL A 41 -8.81 -4.34 -0.88
C VAL A 41 -7.31 -4.51 -0.68
N ILE A 42 -6.54 -3.42 -0.73
CA ILE A 42 -5.09 -3.46 -0.51
C ILE A 42 -4.77 -3.89 0.93
N PHE A 43 -5.53 -3.39 1.90
CA PHE A 43 -5.38 -3.77 3.30
C PHE A 43 -5.65 -5.26 3.52
N LEU A 44 -6.73 -5.81 2.94
CA LEU A 44 -7.02 -7.25 3.00
C LEU A 44 -5.89 -8.07 2.36
N PHE A 45 -5.41 -7.65 1.20
CA PHE A 45 -4.28 -8.30 0.55
C PHE A 45 -3.02 -8.23 1.41
N GLY A 46 -2.73 -7.07 2.01
CA GLY A 46 -1.62 -6.87 2.93
C GLY A 46 -1.71 -7.71 4.20
N ALA A 47 -2.92 -7.92 4.73
CA ALA A 47 -3.16 -8.81 5.86
C ALA A 47 -2.85 -10.27 5.49
N VAL A 48 -3.29 -10.73 4.32
CA VAL A 48 -2.99 -12.09 3.84
C VAL A 48 -1.49 -12.28 3.63
N VAL A 49 -0.84 -11.33 2.96
CA VAL A 49 0.61 -11.40 2.69
C VAL A 49 1.43 -11.30 3.98
N GLY A 50 1.04 -10.43 4.91
CA GLY A 50 1.68 -10.31 6.22
C GLY A 50 1.53 -11.58 7.05
N PHE A 51 0.34 -12.20 7.02
CA PHE A 51 0.12 -13.50 7.64
C PHE A 51 1.01 -14.60 7.03
N CYS A 52 1.11 -14.66 5.70
CA CYS A 52 2.03 -15.58 5.02
C CYS A 52 3.50 -15.35 5.43
N ARG A 53 3.92 -14.10 5.61
CA ARG A 53 5.25 -13.76 6.12
C ARG A 53 5.46 -14.30 7.54
N THR A 54 4.52 -14.07 8.45
CA THR A 54 4.60 -14.56 9.83
C THR A 54 4.76 -16.08 9.87
N LEU A 55 4.03 -16.80 9.03
CA LEU A 55 4.19 -18.26 8.89
C LEU A 55 5.57 -18.65 8.31
N ALA A 56 6.04 -17.94 7.28
CA ALA A 56 7.33 -18.24 6.63
C ALA A 56 8.54 -17.97 7.54
N LEU A 57 8.45 -16.98 8.43
CA LEU A 57 9.51 -16.61 9.38
C LEU A 57 9.33 -17.24 10.77
N ASN A 58 8.27 -18.02 10.98
CA ASN A 58 7.93 -18.64 12.26
C ASN A 58 7.83 -17.62 13.42
N GLU A 59 7.33 -16.42 13.10
CA GLU A 59 7.13 -15.33 14.05
C GLU A 59 5.81 -15.53 14.84
N SER A 60 5.69 -14.88 15.99
CA SER A 60 4.47 -14.96 16.80
C SER A 60 3.29 -14.29 16.11
N VAL A 61 2.26 -15.07 15.78
CA VAL A 61 0.99 -14.58 15.20
C VAL A 61 0.32 -13.54 16.10
N LYS A 62 0.45 -13.67 17.43
CA LYS A 62 -0.05 -12.66 18.38
C LYS A 62 0.68 -11.33 18.21
N ALA A 63 2.00 -11.35 18.06
CA ALA A 63 2.79 -10.14 17.87
C ALA A 63 2.45 -9.45 16.54
N TYR A 64 2.30 -10.22 15.46
CA TYR A 64 1.82 -9.70 14.17
C TYR A 64 0.43 -9.04 14.28
N THR A 65 -0.52 -9.72 14.91
CA THR A 65 -1.90 -9.22 15.02
C THR A 65 -1.98 -7.93 15.83
N PHE A 66 -1.29 -7.86 16.98
CA PHE A 66 -1.36 -6.69 17.86
C PHE A 66 -0.45 -5.53 17.44
N SER A 67 0.72 -5.80 16.87
CA SER A 67 1.68 -4.75 16.52
C SER A 67 1.47 -4.23 15.10
N ASP A 68 1.19 -5.10 14.14
CA ASP A 68 1.14 -4.73 12.72
C ASP A 68 -0.31 -4.52 12.28
N LEU A 69 -1.16 -5.54 12.42
CA LEU A 69 -2.54 -5.45 11.92
C LEU A 69 -3.36 -4.38 12.66
N LEU A 70 -3.25 -4.33 13.99
CA LEU A 70 -3.98 -3.36 14.81
C LEU A 70 -3.48 -1.93 14.60
N SER A 71 -2.17 -1.71 14.48
CA SER A 71 -1.63 -0.36 14.26
C SER A 71 -2.06 0.20 12.90
N LYS A 72 -2.06 -0.62 11.85
CA LYS A 72 -2.58 -0.26 10.53
C LYS A 72 -4.08 0.02 10.55
N PHE A 73 -4.85 -0.81 11.27
CA PHE A 73 -6.28 -0.57 11.45
C PHE A 73 -6.57 0.76 12.16
N LEU A 74 -5.78 1.11 13.19
CA LEU A 74 -5.87 2.40 13.87
C LEU A 74 -5.47 3.56 12.95
N MET A 75 -4.42 3.39 12.14
CA MET A 75 -4.03 4.39 11.13
C MET A 75 -5.13 4.64 10.10
N LEU A 76 -5.91 3.61 9.75
CA LEU A 76 -7.09 3.74 8.89
C LEU A 76 -8.10 4.74 9.45
N GLY A 77 -8.19 4.89 10.78
CA GLY A 77 -9.09 5.84 11.46
C GLY A 77 -8.73 7.32 11.23
N ILE A 78 -7.47 7.62 10.94
CA ILE A 78 -6.96 8.99 10.77
C ILE A 78 -7.72 9.77 9.68
N PRO A 79 -7.80 9.30 8.42
CA PRO A 79 -8.53 10.02 7.36
C PRO A 79 -10.02 10.17 7.67
N PHE A 80 -10.64 9.22 8.37
CA PHE A 80 -12.05 9.35 8.78
C PHE A 80 -12.26 10.47 9.80
N MET A 81 -11.34 10.65 10.75
CA MET A 81 -11.38 11.78 11.68
C MET A 81 -11.26 13.13 10.94
N PHE A 82 -10.37 13.21 9.95
CA PHE A 82 -10.26 14.41 9.11
C PHE A 82 -11.51 14.63 8.25
N ALA A 83 -12.14 13.59 7.74
CA ALA A 83 -13.37 13.70 6.96
C ALA A 83 -14.54 14.24 7.80
N LEU A 84 -14.65 13.83 9.06
CA LEU A 84 -15.62 14.41 10.00
C LEU A 84 -15.33 15.89 10.28
N GLY A 85 -14.06 16.29 10.36
CA GLY A 85 -13.65 17.69 10.52
C GLY A 85 -13.88 18.53 9.25
N ALA A 86 -13.71 17.94 8.07
CA ALA A 86 -13.86 18.61 6.78
C ALA A 86 -15.29 19.09 6.52
N LYS A 87 -16.30 18.49 7.17
CA LYS A 87 -17.67 19.01 7.20
C LYS A 87 -17.80 20.44 7.73
N GLN A 88 -16.88 20.90 8.58
CA GLN A 88 -16.88 22.27 9.10
C GLN A 88 -15.91 23.19 8.35
N ILE A 89 -14.95 22.63 7.62
CA ILE A 89 -13.89 23.36 6.92
C ILE A 89 -13.66 22.71 5.56
N ASP A 90 -14.29 23.25 4.52
CA ASP A 90 -14.27 22.65 3.17
C ASP A 90 -12.86 22.46 2.59
N ALA A 91 -11.91 23.35 2.94
CA ALA A 91 -10.51 23.23 2.51
C ALA A 91 -9.83 21.93 3.00
N LEU A 92 -10.36 21.31 4.06
CA LEU A 92 -9.80 20.09 4.64
C LEU A 92 -10.13 18.84 3.81
N TYR A 93 -11.09 18.89 2.88
CA TYR A 93 -11.39 17.75 2.00
C TYR A 93 -10.21 17.39 1.08
N TYR A 94 -9.41 18.36 0.65
CA TYR A 94 -8.16 18.07 -0.06
C TYR A 94 -7.20 17.25 0.80
N PHE A 95 -7.11 17.57 2.09
CA PHE A 95 -6.25 16.86 3.03
C PHE A 95 -6.75 15.43 3.28
N VAL A 96 -8.07 15.21 3.30
CA VAL A 96 -8.68 13.88 3.39
C VAL A 96 -8.29 13.02 2.19
N ASP A 97 -8.43 13.55 0.97
CA ASP A 97 -8.05 12.85 -0.27
C ASP A 97 -6.55 12.48 -0.29
N TYR A 98 -5.68 13.39 0.17
CA TYR A 98 -4.25 13.11 0.29
C TYR A 98 -3.94 12.07 1.37
N SER A 99 -4.64 12.12 2.50
CA SER A 99 -4.47 11.14 3.60
C SER A 99 -4.83 9.73 3.14
N PHE A 100 -5.93 9.57 2.41
CA PHE A 100 -6.29 8.28 1.79
C PHE A 100 -5.24 7.82 0.79
N SER A 101 -4.77 8.72 -0.08
CA SER A 101 -3.75 8.39 -1.09
C SER A 101 -2.43 7.96 -0.44
N PHE A 102 -2.02 8.62 0.64
CA PHE A 102 -0.81 8.27 1.38
C PHE A 102 -0.93 6.93 2.11
N LEU A 103 -2.09 6.64 2.70
CA LEU A 103 -2.37 5.33 3.30
C LEU A 103 -2.34 4.20 2.27
N ILE A 104 -2.96 4.42 1.10
CA ILE A 104 -2.91 3.46 -0.01
C ILE A 104 -1.46 3.19 -0.41
N LEU A 105 -0.66 4.24 -0.57
CA LEU A 105 0.75 4.12 -0.93
C LEU A 105 1.54 3.38 0.15
N GLY A 106 1.32 3.73 1.42
CA GLY A 106 1.94 3.07 2.57
C GLY A 106 1.65 1.57 2.61
N GLU A 107 0.41 1.15 2.33
CA GLU A 107 0.08 -0.27 2.30
C GLU A 107 0.65 -1.01 1.11
N ILE A 108 0.74 -0.39 -0.07
CA ILE A 108 1.44 -0.99 -1.21
C ILE A 108 2.91 -1.26 -0.85
N ILE A 109 3.58 -0.30 -0.21
CA ILE A 109 4.96 -0.46 0.24
C ILE A 109 5.06 -1.58 1.28
N SER A 110 4.17 -1.63 2.26
CA SER A 110 4.15 -2.68 3.29
C SER A 110 3.93 -4.08 2.69
N VAL A 111 3.03 -4.21 1.72
CA VAL A 111 2.85 -5.44 0.93
C VAL A 111 4.14 -5.85 0.24
N MET A 112 4.81 -4.92 -0.43
CA MET A 112 6.09 -5.19 -1.11
C MET A 112 7.17 -5.66 -0.14
N ILE A 113 7.23 -5.06 1.06
CA ILE A 113 8.14 -5.45 2.13
C ILE A 113 7.87 -6.89 2.55
N ASN A 114 6.62 -7.22 2.84
CA ASN A 114 6.26 -8.56 3.28
C ASN A 114 6.55 -9.63 2.21
N ILE A 115 6.31 -9.34 0.93
CA ILE A 115 6.71 -10.22 -0.18
C ILE A 115 8.23 -10.43 -0.22
N GLN A 116 9.03 -9.37 -0.05
CA GLN A 116 10.49 -9.49 -0.03
C GLN A 116 11.01 -10.27 1.18
N CYS A 117 10.41 -10.10 2.36
CA CYS A 117 10.72 -10.90 3.55
C CYS A 117 10.45 -12.38 3.31
N ILE A 118 9.32 -12.73 2.69
CA ILE A 118 8.99 -14.12 2.33
C ILE A 118 10.04 -14.68 1.35
N LYS A 119 10.41 -13.91 0.33
CA LYS A 119 11.37 -14.34 -0.70
C LYS A 119 12.78 -14.54 -0.15
N THR A 120 13.24 -13.62 0.70
CA THR A 120 14.60 -13.66 1.27
C THR A 120 14.71 -14.51 2.53
N LYS A 121 13.56 -14.89 3.12
CA LYS A 121 13.45 -15.57 4.44
C LYS A 121 14.21 -14.84 5.55
N LYS A 122 14.36 -13.52 5.43
CA LYS A 122 14.96 -12.66 6.45
C LYS A 122 13.95 -11.61 6.87
N ALA A 123 13.94 -11.27 8.16
CA ALA A 123 13.20 -10.12 8.64
C ALA A 123 13.88 -8.86 8.11
N ILE A 124 13.25 -8.21 7.13
CA ILE A 124 13.70 -6.92 6.62
C ILE A 124 12.90 -5.85 7.37
N ALA A 125 13.60 -4.96 8.07
CA ALA A 125 12.96 -3.80 8.69
C ALA A 125 12.51 -2.81 7.62
N GLU A 126 11.43 -2.07 7.85
CA GLU A 126 10.89 -1.13 6.86
C GLU A 126 11.94 -0.09 6.42
N VAL A 127 12.81 0.34 7.34
CA VAL A 127 13.92 1.28 7.10
C VAL A 127 14.96 0.71 6.12
N ASP A 128 15.25 -0.59 6.19
CA ASP A 128 16.21 -1.24 5.29
C ASP A 128 15.68 -1.33 3.85
N ILE A 129 14.36 -1.37 3.65
CA ILE A 129 13.79 -1.33 2.31
C ILE A 129 13.83 0.05 1.69
N TYR A 130 13.79 1.14 2.45
CA TYR A 130 14.11 2.45 1.89
C TYR A 130 15.53 2.47 1.34
N ASN A 131 16.50 1.88 2.06
CA ASN A 131 17.87 1.75 1.57
C ASN A 131 17.96 0.87 0.31
N ILE A 132 17.30 -0.30 0.29
CA ILE A 132 17.29 -1.20 -0.88
C ILE A 132 16.55 -0.57 -2.07
N ALA A 133 15.46 0.15 -1.85
CA ALA A 133 14.70 0.85 -2.88
C ALA A 133 15.49 2.03 -3.45
N VAL A 134 16.12 2.85 -2.59
CA VAL A 134 17.04 3.92 -2.98
C VAL A 134 18.22 3.34 -3.75
N GLU A 135 18.78 2.22 -3.32
CA GLU A 135 19.88 1.54 -4.01
C GLU A 135 19.45 0.97 -5.37
N LYS A 136 18.24 0.40 -5.49
CA LYS A 136 17.67 -0.02 -6.78
C LYS A 136 17.39 1.16 -7.70
N ILE A 137 16.84 2.26 -7.18
CA ILE A 137 16.60 3.48 -7.96
C ILE A 137 17.94 4.09 -8.39
N LYS A 138 18.95 4.09 -7.52
CA LYS A 138 20.31 4.54 -7.82
C LYS A 138 20.98 3.66 -8.88
N ASN A 139 20.80 2.34 -8.81
CA ASN A 139 21.34 1.39 -9.79
C ASN A 139 20.59 1.49 -11.13
N PHE A 140 19.28 1.73 -11.10
CA PHE A 140 18.48 1.97 -12.31
C PHE A 140 18.85 3.30 -12.96
N SER A 141 18.96 4.37 -12.17
CA SER A 141 19.38 5.70 -12.60
C SER A 141 20.80 5.69 -13.15
N SER A 142 21.75 5.01 -12.49
CA SER A 142 23.12 4.88 -12.99
C SER A 142 23.24 3.98 -14.22
N GLY A 143 22.38 2.96 -14.38
CA GLY A 143 22.28 2.18 -15.62
C GLY A 143 21.75 3.01 -16.79
N PHE A 144 20.77 3.89 -16.53
CA PHE A 144 20.23 4.81 -17.52
C PHE A 144 21.23 5.93 -17.86
N LEU A 145 21.97 6.45 -16.87
CA LEU A 145 23.03 7.43 -17.07
C LEU A 145 24.20 6.84 -17.85
N LYS A 146 24.65 5.62 -17.51
CA LYS A 146 25.71 4.92 -18.25
C LYS A 146 25.32 4.68 -19.70
N THR A 147 24.08 4.28 -19.96
CA THR A 147 23.56 4.10 -21.33
C THR A 147 23.66 5.40 -22.13
N ASN A 148 23.38 6.55 -21.52
CA ASN A 148 23.47 7.86 -22.20
C ASN A 148 24.93 8.35 -22.37
N THR A 149 25.85 7.96 -21.49
CA THR A 149 27.29 8.26 -21.65
C THR A 149 27.93 7.45 -22.77
N TYR A 150 27.63 6.15 -22.87
CA TYR A 150 28.15 5.30 -23.96
C TYR A 150 27.64 5.74 -25.35
N ILE A 151 26.37 6.14 -25.45
CA ILE A 151 25.80 6.64 -26.72
C ILE A 151 26.46 7.96 -27.14
N LYS A 152 26.78 8.85 -26.19
CA LYS A 152 27.49 10.11 -26.48
C LYS A 152 28.95 9.94 -26.86
N GLU A 153 29.64 8.93 -26.33
CA GLU A 153 31.03 8.63 -26.71
C GLU A 153 31.11 8.00 -28.10
N GLU A 154 30.20 7.06 -28.44
CA GLU A 154 30.14 6.49 -29.81
C GLU A 154 29.74 7.51 -30.89
N GLU A 155 28.86 8.47 -30.58
CA GLU A 155 28.53 9.55 -31.52
C GLU A 155 29.67 10.55 -31.72
N LYS A 156 30.48 10.82 -30.68
CA LYS A 156 31.69 11.66 -30.80
C LYS A 156 32.78 10.99 -31.63
N ASP A 157 33.05 9.71 -31.40
CA ASP A 157 34.10 8.97 -32.13
C ASP A 157 33.77 8.88 -33.63
N LYS A 158 32.48 8.67 -33.98
CA LYS A 158 32.02 8.67 -35.38
C LYS A 158 32.03 10.06 -36.04
N GLN A 159 32.00 11.14 -35.26
CA GLN A 159 32.08 12.51 -35.78
C GLN A 159 33.52 12.99 -35.98
N ASP A 160 34.46 12.53 -35.16
CA ASP A 160 35.88 12.84 -35.30
C ASP A 160 36.55 12.03 -36.42
N ASP A 161 36.06 10.82 -36.72
CA ASP A 161 36.53 10.00 -37.84
C ASP A 161 36.14 10.63 -39.20
N LYS A 162 34.90 11.12 -39.35
CA LYS A 162 34.42 11.80 -40.56
C LYS A 162 35.04 13.17 -40.86
N ARG A 163 35.81 13.76 -39.93
CA ARG A 163 36.53 15.03 -40.14
C ARG A 163 38.00 14.84 -40.50
N ARG A 164 38.49 13.60 -40.54
CA ARG A 164 39.87 13.25 -40.89
C ARG A 164 40.05 12.75 -42.33
N ASP A 165 38.96 12.61 -43.08
CA ASP A 165 38.91 12.42 -44.53
C ASP A 165 38.62 13.75 -45.26
#